data_AF-A0A4D5RFT3-F1
#
_entry.id   AF-A0A4D5RFT3-F1
#
_cell.length_a   1.000
_cell.length_b   1.000
_cell.length_c   1.000
_cell.angle_alpha   90.00
_cell.angle_beta   90.00
_cell.angle_gamma   90.00
#
_symmetry.space_group_name_H-M   'P 1'
#
loop_
_entity.id
_entity.type
_entity.pdbx_description
1 polymer ?
#
loop_
_entity_poly.entity_id
_entity_poly.type
_entity_poly.pdbx_seq_one_letter_code
_entity_poly.pdbx_strand_id
1 'polypeptide(L)'
;MEVLWQVVGAKAGSPLLQAAALLAWGLLLSVAPVDRLLALTRTHLPRLQELLESPDLDLRIAAGEVIAVMYEGARDYDEDFEEPSESLCAQLRQLATDSQKFRAKKERRQQRSTFRDVYRAVREGASPDVSVKFGREVLELDTWSRKLQYDAFCQLLGSGMNLHLAVNELLRDIFELGQVLATEDHIISKITKFERHMVNMASCRARTKTRNRLRDKRADVVA
;
A
#
# COMPACT_ATOMS: atom_id res chain seq x y z
N MET A 1 -0.02 -17.83 -12.84
CA MET A 1 -0.30 -17.85 -11.39
C MET A 1 0.25 -19.11 -10.74
N GLU A 2 -0.17 -20.32 -11.11
CA GLU A 2 0.31 -21.58 -10.49
C GLU A 2 1.84 -21.71 -10.39
N VAL A 3 2.57 -21.43 -11.47
CA VAL A 3 4.04 -21.52 -11.47
C VAL A 3 4.68 -20.59 -10.44
N LEU A 4 4.19 -19.35 -10.31
CA LEU A 4 4.69 -18.42 -9.31
C LEU A 4 4.38 -18.91 -7.90
N TRP A 5 3.19 -19.48 -7.70
CA TRP A 5 2.81 -20.06 -6.41
C TRP A 5 3.67 -21.26 -6.02
N GLN A 6 4.05 -22.11 -6.98
CA GLN A 6 4.99 -23.22 -6.74
C GLN A 6 6.35 -22.71 -6.27
N VAL A 7 6.84 -21.59 -6.80
CA VAL A 7 8.09 -20.95 -6.35
C VAL A 7 7.97 -20.45 -4.90
N VAL A 8 6.83 -19.86 -4.53
CA VAL A 8 6.55 -19.45 -3.14
C VAL A 8 6.56 -20.65 -2.18
N GLY A 9 6.05 -21.81 -2.62
CA GLY A 9 6.02 -23.05 -1.84
C GLY A 9 7.35 -23.81 -1.76
N ALA A 10 8.38 -23.43 -2.52
CA ALA A 10 9.62 -24.20 -2.61
C ALA A 10 10.46 -24.11 -1.32
N LYS A 11 10.63 -25.25 -0.62
CA LYS A 11 11.36 -25.33 0.67
C LYS A 11 12.85 -24.93 0.58
N ALA A 12 13.47 -25.06 -0.60
CA ALA A 12 14.86 -24.70 -0.84
C ALA A 12 15.03 -23.38 -1.61
N GLY A 13 13.96 -22.59 -1.74
CA GLY A 13 13.99 -21.31 -2.46
C GLY A 13 14.73 -20.21 -1.67
N SER A 14 15.43 -19.33 -2.37
CA SER A 14 15.93 -18.08 -1.78
C SER A 14 14.76 -17.21 -1.33
N PRO A 15 14.75 -16.66 -0.09
CA PRO A 15 13.69 -15.77 0.39
C PRO A 15 13.42 -14.58 -0.53
N LEU A 16 14.49 -14.06 -1.16
CA LEU A 16 14.39 -12.98 -2.16
C LEU A 16 13.55 -13.41 -3.37
N LEU A 17 13.79 -14.62 -3.89
CA LEU A 17 13.05 -15.16 -5.03
C LEU A 17 11.59 -15.45 -4.65
N GLN A 18 11.36 -15.96 -3.44
CA GLN A 18 10.01 -16.20 -2.93
C GLN A 18 9.23 -14.89 -2.78
N ALA A 19 9.86 -13.84 -2.24
CA ALA A 19 9.25 -12.53 -2.10
C ALA A 19 8.90 -11.92 -3.47
N ALA A 20 9.83 -11.98 -4.43
CA ALA A 20 9.58 -11.51 -5.78
C ALA A 20 8.46 -12.30 -6.50
N ALA A 21 8.47 -13.63 -6.37
CA ALA A 21 7.43 -14.48 -6.92
C ALA A 21 6.06 -14.20 -6.29
N LEU A 22 6.02 -13.94 -4.98
CA LEU A 22 4.81 -13.63 -4.25
C LEU A 22 4.22 -12.26 -4.64
N LEU A 23 5.06 -11.23 -4.77
CA LEU A 23 4.62 -9.92 -5.26
C LEU A 23 4.14 -9.98 -6.71
N ALA A 24 4.84 -10.72 -7.58
CA ALA A 24 4.40 -10.95 -8.96
C ALA A 24 3.08 -11.72 -9.02
N TRP A 25 2.87 -12.68 -8.10
CA TRP A 25 1.61 -13.40 -7.99
C TRP A 25 0.48 -12.49 -7.49
N GLY A 26 0.74 -11.62 -6.50
CA GLY A 26 -0.19 -10.58 -6.06
C GLY A 26 -0.55 -9.58 -7.16
N LEU A 27 0.42 -9.20 -7.99
CA LEU A 27 0.18 -8.33 -9.14
C LEU A 27 -0.82 -8.98 -10.13
N LEU A 28 -0.69 -10.28 -10.38
CA LEU A 28 -1.66 -11.01 -11.20
C LEU A 28 -3.03 -11.11 -10.52
N LEU A 29 -3.10 -11.20 -9.19
CA LEU A 29 -4.36 -11.16 -8.45
C LEU A 29 -5.08 -9.82 -8.61
N SER A 30 -4.36 -8.70 -8.66
CA SER A 30 -4.94 -7.36 -8.80
C SER A 30 -5.74 -7.14 -10.10
N VAL A 31 -5.57 -8.03 -11.08
CA VAL A 31 -6.27 -8.01 -12.37
C VAL A 31 -7.02 -9.31 -12.66
N ALA A 32 -7.08 -10.22 -11.69
CA ALA A 32 -7.75 -11.50 -11.86
C ALA A 32 -9.27 -11.32 -11.80
N PRO A 33 -10.06 -12.16 -12.52
CA PRO A 33 -11.50 -12.23 -12.32
C PRO A 33 -11.83 -12.54 -10.85
N VAL A 34 -12.90 -11.95 -10.34
CA VAL A 34 -13.25 -12.01 -8.92
C VAL A 34 -13.46 -13.43 -8.41
N ASP A 35 -14.11 -14.31 -9.19
CA ASP A 35 -14.29 -15.73 -8.83
C ASP A 35 -12.95 -16.42 -8.58
N ARG A 36 -11.94 -16.08 -9.38
CA ARG A 36 -10.59 -16.62 -9.25
C ARG A 36 -9.89 -16.04 -8.03
N LEU A 37 -10.04 -14.73 -7.76
CA LEU A 37 -9.51 -14.10 -6.56
C LEU A 37 -10.08 -14.77 -5.31
N LEU A 38 -11.40 -14.92 -5.21
CA LEU A 38 -12.06 -15.54 -4.06
C LEU A 38 -11.61 -16.99 -3.85
N ALA A 39 -11.53 -17.78 -4.93
CA ALA A 39 -11.05 -19.16 -4.86
C ALA A 39 -9.59 -19.25 -4.37
N LEU A 40 -8.71 -18.38 -4.88
CA LEU A 40 -7.30 -18.35 -4.49
C LEU A 40 -7.12 -17.84 -3.06
N THR A 41 -7.89 -16.85 -2.62
CA THR A 41 -7.90 -16.35 -1.24
C THR A 41 -8.23 -17.48 -0.27
N ARG A 42 -9.33 -18.20 -0.49
CA ARG A 42 -9.73 -19.35 0.36
C ARG A 42 -8.67 -20.45 0.41
N THR A 43 -8.00 -20.70 -0.71
CA THR A 43 -7.03 -21.80 -0.84
C THR A 43 -5.66 -21.46 -0.25
N HIS A 44 -5.20 -20.22 -0.41
CA HIS A 44 -3.81 -19.84 -0.17
C HIS A 44 -3.59 -19.01 1.09
N LEU A 45 -4.64 -18.42 1.68
CA LEU A 45 -4.53 -17.61 2.88
C LEU A 45 -3.80 -18.31 4.04
N PRO A 46 -4.05 -19.60 4.38
CA PRO A 46 -3.33 -20.26 5.46
C PRO A 46 -1.81 -20.29 5.22
N ARG A 47 -1.40 -20.55 3.97
CA ARG A 47 0.02 -20.56 3.62
C ARG A 47 0.63 -19.16 3.65
N LEU A 48 -0.10 -18.12 3.22
CA LEU A 48 0.36 -16.74 3.33
C LEU A 48 0.55 -16.34 4.80
N GLN A 49 -0.35 -16.78 5.68
CA GLN A 49 -0.23 -16.57 7.11
C GLN A 49 1.03 -17.22 7.69
N GLU A 50 1.40 -18.43 7.27
CA GLU A 50 2.68 -19.06 7.65
C GLU A 50 3.90 -18.24 7.20
N LEU A 51 3.84 -17.61 6.02
CA LEU A 51 4.95 -16.79 5.51
C LEU A 51 5.19 -15.51 6.34
N LEU A 52 4.19 -15.06 7.11
CA LEU A 52 4.35 -13.94 8.07
C LEU A 52 5.33 -14.26 9.20
N GLU A 53 5.65 -15.54 9.43
CA GLU A 53 6.61 -15.99 10.45
C GLU A 53 8.04 -16.12 9.90
N SER A 54 8.25 -15.86 8.61
CA SER A 54 9.57 -15.96 7.98
C SER A 54 10.63 -15.10 8.69
N PRO A 55 11.88 -15.56 8.82
CA PRO A 55 12.96 -14.74 9.35
C PRO A 55 13.29 -13.56 8.42
N ASP A 56 13.00 -13.69 7.12
CA ASP A 56 13.26 -12.68 6.10
C ASP A 56 12.22 -11.54 6.17
N LEU A 57 12.67 -10.29 6.10
CA LEU A 57 11.77 -9.14 6.19
C LEU A 57 10.93 -8.98 4.92
N ASP A 58 11.56 -9.11 3.75
CA ASP A 58 10.93 -8.80 2.48
C ASP A 58 9.85 -9.82 2.16
N LEU A 59 10.08 -11.10 2.47
CA LEU A 59 9.07 -12.15 2.33
C LEU A 59 7.86 -11.91 3.24
N ARG A 60 8.07 -11.44 4.48
CA ARG A 60 6.96 -11.09 5.38
C ARG A 60 6.17 -9.92 4.86
N ILE A 61 6.85 -8.86 4.41
CA ILE A 61 6.21 -7.69 3.81
C ILE A 61 5.37 -8.11 2.60
N ALA A 62 5.95 -8.88 1.68
CA ALA A 62 5.25 -9.39 0.51
C ALA A 62 4.01 -10.20 0.89
N ALA A 63 4.10 -11.09 1.87
CA ALA A 63 2.95 -11.84 2.36
C ALA A 63 1.86 -10.94 2.95
N GLY A 64 2.23 -9.96 3.77
CA GLY A 64 1.29 -9.00 4.34
C GLY A 64 0.57 -8.16 3.28
N GLU A 65 1.29 -7.67 2.27
CA GLU A 65 0.71 -6.88 1.19
C GLU A 65 -0.23 -7.69 0.31
N VAL A 66 0.13 -8.94 -0.02
CA VAL A 66 -0.75 -9.84 -0.79
C VAL A 66 -2.00 -10.21 0.01
N ILE A 67 -1.88 -10.44 1.32
CA ILE A 67 -3.05 -10.65 2.19
C ILE A 67 -3.96 -9.41 2.17
N ALA A 68 -3.40 -8.19 2.23
CA ALA A 68 -4.20 -6.97 2.17
C ALA A 68 -4.97 -6.86 0.82
N VAL A 69 -4.32 -7.14 -0.31
CA VAL A 69 -4.97 -7.19 -1.64
C VAL A 69 -6.10 -8.22 -1.68
N MET A 70 -5.90 -9.41 -1.08
CA MET A 70 -6.93 -10.45 -1.03
C MET A 70 -8.17 -10.01 -0.25
N TYR A 71 -8.00 -9.44 0.94
CA TYR A 71 -9.12 -8.98 1.76
C TYR A 71 -9.82 -7.77 1.13
N GLU A 72 -9.06 -6.84 0.54
CA GLU A 72 -9.63 -5.70 -0.20
C GLU A 72 -10.50 -6.19 -1.36
N GLY A 73 -9.94 -7.00 -2.26
CA GLY A 73 -10.68 -7.48 -3.44
C GLY A 73 -11.83 -8.42 -3.09
N ALA A 74 -11.74 -9.19 -2.00
CA ALA A 74 -12.84 -10.04 -1.57
C ALA A 74 -14.01 -9.22 -0.99
N ARG A 75 -13.72 -8.18 -0.19
CA ARG A 75 -14.74 -7.31 0.41
C ARG A 75 -15.39 -6.35 -0.56
N ASP A 76 -14.65 -5.91 -1.59
CA ASP A 76 -15.20 -5.07 -2.66
C ASP A 76 -16.31 -5.80 -3.44
N TYR A 77 -16.27 -7.15 -3.47
CA TYR A 77 -17.28 -7.97 -4.12
C TYR A 77 -18.37 -8.50 -3.17
N ASP A 78 -17.98 -8.90 -1.96
CA ASP A 78 -18.85 -9.46 -0.95
C ASP A 78 -18.65 -8.68 0.35
N GLU A 79 -19.55 -7.72 0.62
CA GLU A 79 -19.48 -6.88 1.84
C GLU A 79 -19.55 -7.72 3.13
N ASP A 80 -20.17 -8.90 3.06
CA ASP A 80 -20.28 -9.87 4.16
C ASP A 80 -19.15 -10.92 4.14
N PHE A 81 -18.06 -10.67 3.39
CA PHE A 81 -16.91 -11.56 3.33
C PHE A 81 -16.35 -11.85 4.74
N GLU A 82 -15.92 -13.10 4.94
CA GLU A 82 -15.50 -13.63 6.23
C GLU A 82 -14.47 -12.72 6.94
N GLU A 83 -14.75 -12.43 8.21
CA GLU A 83 -13.84 -11.70 9.08
C GLU A 83 -12.50 -12.44 9.23
N PRO A 84 -11.36 -11.73 9.23
CA PRO A 84 -10.07 -12.35 9.44
C PRO A 84 -10.01 -13.09 10.76
N SER A 85 -9.41 -14.29 10.73
CA SER A 85 -9.23 -15.08 11.93
C SER A 85 -8.46 -14.29 13.01
N GLU A 86 -8.83 -14.48 14.28
CA GLU A 86 -8.14 -13.81 15.39
C GLU A 86 -6.64 -14.17 15.44
N SER A 87 -6.27 -15.36 14.97
CA SER A 87 -4.86 -15.77 14.85
C SER A 87 -4.08 -14.89 13.86
N LEU A 88 -4.67 -14.58 12.70
CA LEU A 88 -4.07 -13.71 11.70
C LEU A 88 -3.96 -12.28 12.24
N CYS A 89 -5.03 -11.77 12.84
CA CYS A 89 -5.04 -10.44 13.45
C CYS A 89 -3.98 -10.30 14.55
N ALA A 90 -3.80 -11.33 15.39
CA ALA A 90 -2.78 -11.34 16.44
C ALA A 90 -1.36 -11.28 15.86
N GLN A 91 -1.06 -12.09 14.84
CA GLN A 91 0.24 -12.08 14.16
C GLN A 91 0.53 -10.74 13.49
N LEU A 92 -0.42 -10.17 12.74
CA LEU A 92 -0.27 -8.85 12.12
C LEU A 92 -0.02 -7.76 13.16
N ARG A 93 -0.75 -7.78 14.28
CA ARG A 93 -0.57 -6.82 15.39
C ARG A 93 0.80 -6.96 16.07
N GLN A 94 1.30 -8.19 16.22
CA GLN A 94 2.64 -8.46 16.74
C GLN A 94 3.71 -7.87 15.81
N LEU A 95 3.61 -8.09 14.50
CA LEU A 95 4.55 -7.55 13.52
C LEU A 95 4.52 -6.01 13.45
N ALA A 96 3.36 -5.41 13.68
CA ALA A 96 3.16 -3.96 13.74
C ALA A 96 3.81 -3.28 14.98
N THR A 97 4.05 -4.04 16.05
CA THR A 97 4.60 -3.54 17.32
C THR A 97 6.00 -4.08 17.64
N ASP A 98 6.52 -4.97 16.79
CA ASP A 98 7.74 -5.73 17.03
C ASP A 98 8.97 -4.87 17.41
N SER A 99 9.62 -5.29 18.50
CA SER A 99 10.78 -4.65 19.11
C SER A 99 12.03 -5.54 19.11
N GLN A 100 12.08 -6.61 18.33
CA GLN A 100 13.21 -7.54 18.26
C GLN A 100 14.54 -6.82 17.97
N LYS A 101 15.35 -6.61 19.02
CA LYS A 101 16.53 -5.73 18.99
C LYS A 101 17.68 -6.28 18.12
N PHE A 102 17.69 -7.58 17.84
CA PHE A 102 18.68 -8.23 16.97
C PHE A 102 18.55 -7.85 15.49
N ARG A 103 17.39 -7.36 15.04
CA ARG A 103 17.18 -6.87 13.66
C ARG A 103 17.79 -5.48 13.45
N ALA A 104 17.96 -5.02 12.21
CA ALA A 104 18.43 -3.65 11.99
C ALA A 104 17.35 -2.61 12.39
N LYS A 105 17.77 -1.41 12.82
CA LYS A 105 16.82 -0.33 13.17
C LYS A 105 15.95 0.08 11.98
N LYS A 106 16.54 0.11 10.77
CA LYS A 106 15.84 0.43 9.50
C LYS A 106 14.75 -0.61 9.22
N GLU A 107 15.12 -1.89 9.22
CA GLU A 107 14.20 -3.02 9.03
C GLU A 107 13.04 -3.00 10.02
N ARG A 108 13.33 -2.86 11.32
CA ARG A 108 12.28 -2.75 12.35
C ARG A 108 11.31 -1.60 12.09
N ARG A 109 11.81 -0.45 11.61
CA ARG A 109 10.98 0.72 11.30
C ARG A 109 10.09 0.42 10.09
N GLN A 110 10.65 -0.18 9.04
CA GLN A 110 9.92 -0.55 7.84
C GLN A 110 8.82 -1.55 8.17
N GLN A 111 9.18 -2.67 8.83
CA GLN A 111 8.24 -3.70 9.26
C GLN A 111 7.05 -3.11 10.02
N ARG A 112 7.31 -2.36 11.11
CA ARG A 112 6.23 -1.78 11.91
C ARG A 112 5.37 -0.80 11.13
N SER A 113 5.93 -0.07 10.17
CA SER A 113 5.14 0.83 9.34
C SER A 113 4.21 0.03 8.46
N THR A 114 4.76 -0.86 7.63
CA THR A 114 4.00 -1.71 6.71
C THR A 114 2.92 -2.51 7.44
N PHE A 115 3.27 -3.18 8.55
CA PHE A 115 2.32 -4.03 9.25
C PHE A 115 1.25 -3.28 10.05
N ARG A 116 1.45 -2.00 10.39
CA ARG A 116 0.33 -1.18 10.89
C ARG A 116 -0.69 -0.93 9.79
N ASP A 117 -0.23 -0.65 8.58
CA ASP A 117 -1.12 -0.38 7.44
C ASP A 117 -1.82 -1.67 7.01
N VAL A 118 -1.09 -2.79 6.89
CA VAL A 118 -1.66 -4.12 6.58
C VAL A 118 -2.65 -4.56 7.66
N TYR A 119 -2.34 -4.38 8.95
CA TYR A 119 -3.26 -4.73 10.03
C TYR A 119 -4.60 -3.97 9.91
N ARG A 120 -4.55 -2.66 9.61
CA ARG A 120 -5.76 -1.85 9.41
C ARG A 120 -6.51 -2.25 8.15
N ALA A 121 -5.82 -2.57 7.07
CA ALA A 121 -6.46 -3.08 5.86
C ALA A 121 -7.24 -4.37 6.12
N VAL A 122 -6.58 -5.34 6.75
CA VAL A 122 -7.17 -6.65 7.00
C VAL A 122 -8.27 -6.56 8.06
N ARG A 123 -8.10 -5.83 9.16
CA ARG A 123 -9.09 -5.79 10.24
C ARG A 123 -10.19 -4.73 10.06
N GLU A 124 -9.86 -3.58 9.50
CA GLU A 124 -10.74 -2.40 9.47
C GLU A 124 -11.20 -2.05 8.04
N GLY A 125 -10.73 -2.78 7.03
CA GLY A 125 -11.00 -2.46 5.62
C GLY A 125 -10.30 -1.18 5.15
N ALA A 126 -9.28 -0.72 5.87
CA ALA A 126 -8.61 0.54 5.55
C ALA A 126 -7.79 0.45 4.25
N SER A 127 -8.06 1.35 3.32
CA SER A 127 -7.29 1.47 2.09
C SER A 127 -6.03 2.34 2.29
N PRO A 128 -5.02 2.23 1.43
CA PRO A 128 -3.86 3.11 1.46
C PRO A 128 -4.27 4.57 1.19
N ASP A 129 -3.50 5.51 1.73
CA ASP A 129 -3.66 6.96 1.51
C ASP A 129 -2.30 7.52 1.09
N VAL A 130 -1.93 7.27 -0.17
CA VAL A 130 -0.63 7.65 -0.73
C VAL A 130 -0.81 8.44 -2.02
N SER A 131 -0.42 9.72 -1.97
CA SER A 131 -0.43 10.60 -3.15
C SER A 131 0.98 10.73 -3.75
N VAL A 132 1.13 10.34 -5.02
CA VAL A 132 2.38 10.45 -5.79
C VAL A 132 2.28 11.63 -6.75
N LYS A 133 3.01 12.70 -6.46
CA LYS A 133 3.07 13.86 -7.35
C LYS A 133 4.09 13.66 -8.47
N PHE A 134 3.65 13.80 -9.72
CA PHE A 134 4.51 13.79 -10.91
C PHE A 134 4.18 14.98 -11.81
N GLY A 135 5.14 15.90 -11.97
CA GLY A 135 4.90 17.17 -12.66
C GLY A 135 3.81 18.01 -11.96
N ARG A 136 2.70 18.25 -12.67
CA ARG A 136 1.52 18.98 -12.16
C ARG A 136 0.37 18.07 -11.73
N GLU A 137 0.49 16.78 -12.03
CA GLU A 137 -0.52 15.78 -11.75
C GLU A 137 -0.17 15.04 -10.45
N VAL A 138 -1.18 14.37 -9.89
CA VAL A 138 -1.05 13.57 -8.68
C VAL A 138 -1.76 12.24 -8.95
N LEU A 139 -1.04 11.14 -8.74
CA LEU A 139 -1.60 9.80 -8.72
C LEU A 139 -1.99 9.48 -7.28
N GLU A 140 -3.27 9.27 -7.03
CA GLU A 140 -3.76 8.74 -5.77
C GLU A 140 -3.70 7.20 -5.81
N LEU A 141 -3.05 6.62 -4.80
CA LEU A 141 -3.02 5.19 -4.52
C LEU A 141 -3.95 4.94 -3.34
N ASP A 142 -5.22 4.77 -3.67
CA ASP A 142 -6.35 4.65 -2.75
C ASP A 142 -6.84 3.20 -2.60
N THR A 143 -6.14 2.23 -3.21
CA THR A 143 -6.36 0.79 -3.05
C THR A 143 -5.04 0.04 -2.94
N TRP A 144 -5.05 -1.09 -2.24
CA TRP A 144 -3.90 -2.00 -2.14
C TRP A 144 -3.52 -2.58 -3.50
N SER A 145 -4.51 -2.84 -4.34
CA SER A 145 -4.30 -3.28 -5.73
C SER A 145 -3.53 -2.24 -6.55
N ARG A 146 -3.97 -0.96 -6.55
CA ARG A 146 -3.26 0.13 -7.25
C ARG A 146 -1.87 0.37 -6.66
N LYS A 147 -1.73 0.33 -5.33
CA LYS A 147 -0.43 0.46 -4.66
C LYS A 147 0.54 -0.64 -5.11
N LEU A 148 0.10 -1.90 -5.13
CA LEU A 148 0.93 -3.03 -5.54
C LEU A 148 1.36 -2.91 -7.02
N GLN A 149 0.44 -2.50 -7.91
CA GLN A 149 0.76 -2.22 -9.31
C GLN A 149 1.80 -1.10 -9.44
N TYR A 150 1.63 0.00 -8.71
CA TYR A 150 2.57 1.12 -8.68
C TYR A 150 3.96 0.71 -8.20
N ASP A 151 4.03 -0.07 -7.11
CA ASP A 151 5.30 -0.56 -6.57
C ASP A 151 6.01 -1.50 -7.55
N ALA A 152 5.28 -2.35 -8.28
CA ALA A 152 5.83 -3.20 -9.33
C ALA A 152 6.43 -2.38 -10.49
N PHE A 153 5.73 -1.33 -10.94
CA PHE A 153 6.27 -0.44 -11.96
C PHE A 153 7.47 0.36 -11.45
N CYS A 154 7.50 0.78 -10.18
CA CYS A 154 8.66 1.42 -9.59
C CYS A 154 9.90 0.52 -9.61
N GLN A 155 9.73 -0.78 -9.33
CA GLN A 155 10.83 -1.75 -9.40
C GLN A 155 11.34 -1.94 -10.83
N LEU A 156 10.44 -1.92 -11.82
CA LEU A 156 10.79 -2.11 -13.23
C LEU A 156 11.40 -0.86 -13.88
N LEU A 157 10.78 0.31 -13.67
CA LEU A 157 11.08 1.56 -14.37
C LEU A 157 12.07 2.45 -13.59
N GLY A 158 12.20 2.24 -12.28
CA GLY A 158 13.09 3.01 -11.41
C GLY A 158 12.88 4.52 -11.53
N SER A 159 13.96 5.25 -11.85
CA SER A 159 13.91 6.71 -12.02
C SER A 159 13.03 7.19 -13.18
N GLY A 160 12.67 6.30 -14.11
CA GLY A 160 11.78 6.60 -15.23
C GLY A 160 10.30 6.68 -14.86
N MET A 161 9.88 6.23 -13.67
CA MET A 161 8.46 6.10 -13.31
C MET A 161 7.64 7.38 -13.54
N ASN A 162 8.15 8.53 -13.11
CA ASN A 162 7.45 9.81 -13.29
C ASN A 162 7.30 10.24 -14.76
N LEU A 163 8.28 9.90 -15.61
CA LEU A 163 8.18 10.16 -17.04
C LEU A 163 7.10 9.27 -17.65
N HIS A 164 7.09 7.98 -17.31
CA HIS A 164 6.08 7.05 -17.80
C HIS A 164 4.66 7.43 -17.35
N LEU A 165 4.46 7.87 -16.11
CA LEU A 165 3.17 8.40 -15.65
C LEU A 165 2.70 9.59 -16.51
N ALA A 166 3.62 10.44 -16.96
CA ALA A 166 3.27 11.61 -17.76
C ALA A 166 2.94 11.26 -19.22
N VAL A 167 3.69 10.36 -19.87
CA VAL A 167 3.63 10.20 -21.34
C VAL A 167 3.24 8.81 -21.84
N ASN A 168 3.26 7.78 -21.00
CA ASN A 168 2.99 6.42 -21.44
C ASN A 168 1.48 6.12 -21.37
N GLU A 169 0.83 6.03 -22.52
CA GLU A 169 -0.62 5.81 -22.62
C GLU A 169 -1.09 4.57 -21.86
N LEU A 170 -0.40 3.43 -21.99
CA LEU A 170 -0.75 2.21 -21.25
C LEU A 170 -0.71 2.42 -19.74
N LEU A 171 0.34 3.06 -19.22
CA LEU A 171 0.48 3.29 -17.78
C LEU A 171 -0.54 4.32 -17.29
N ARG A 172 -0.91 5.30 -18.12
CA ARG A 172 -1.98 6.24 -17.82
C ARG A 172 -3.35 5.57 -17.83
N ASP A 173 -3.59 4.62 -18.72
CA ASP A 173 -4.83 3.82 -18.74
C ASP A 173 -4.93 2.94 -17.48
N ILE A 174 -3.84 2.25 -17.12
CA ILE A 174 -3.79 1.39 -15.91
C ILE A 174 -4.11 2.19 -14.64
N PHE A 175 -3.59 3.41 -14.52
CA PHE A 175 -3.82 4.27 -13.35
C PHE A 175 -4.96 5.28 -13.54
N GLU A 176 -5.69 5.21 -14.66
CA GLU A 176 -6.83 6.06 -14.99
C GLU A 176 -6.50 7.57 -14.91
N LEU A 177 -5.30 7.95 -15.34
CA LEU A 177 -4.80 9.33 -15.32
C LEU A 177 -5.37 10.21 -16.45
N GLY A 178 -6.17 9.62 -17.35
CA GLY A 178 -6.70 10.29 -18.53
C GLY A 178 -5.64 10.58 -19.59
N GLN A 179 -6.00 11.44 -20.56
CA GLN A 179 -5.15 11.74 -21.71
C GLN A 179 -3.82 12.39 -21.30
N VAL A 180 -2.78 12.16 -22.09
CA VAL A 180 -1.48 12.83 -21.93
C VAL A 180 -1.69 14.33 -22.06
N LEU A 181 -1.27 15.09 -21.04
CA LEU A 181 -1.28 16.54 -21.11
C LEU A 181 -0.26 17.01 -22.15
N ALA A 182 -0.71 17.73 -23.18
CA ALA A 182 0.20 18.26 -24.19
C ALA A 182 1.21 19.22 -23.55
N THR A 183 2.44 19.22 -24.06
CA THR A 183 3.53 20.08 -23.55
C THR A 183 3.17 21.57 -23.61
N GLU A 184 2.25 21.95 -24.51
CA GLU A 184 1.73 23.30 -24.69
C GLU A 184 0.62 23.67 -23.67
N ASP A 185 -0.14 22.67 -23.17
CA ASP A 185 -1.12 22.85 -22.09
C ASP A 185 -0.45 23.12 -20.73
N HIS A 186 0.88 22.97 -20.65
CA HIS A 186 1.67 23.43 -19.52
C HIS A 186 1.69 24.96 -19.36
N ILE A 187 1.06 25.72 -20.25
CA ILE A 187 0.89 27.18 -20.14
C ILE A 187 -0.41 27.54 -19.38
N ILE A 188 -1.05 26.61 -18.65
CA ILE A 188 -2.12 27.00 -17.72
C ILE A 188 -1.52 27.74 -16.51
N SER A 189 -1.92 29.02 -16.38
CA SER A 189 -1.78 29.98 -15.27
C SER A 189 -0.89 29.54 -14.09
N LYS A 190 0.30 30.13 -13.98
CA LYS A 190 1.11 30.03 -12.76
C LYS A 190 0.34 30.67 -11.61
N ILE A 191 -0.21 29.86 -10.70
CA ILE A 191 -0.71 30.33 -9.39
C ILE A 191 0.31 31.29 -8.82
N THR A 192 -0.13 32.53 -8.60
CA THR A 192 0.76 33.59 -8.15
C THR A 192 1.36 33.23 -6.81
N LYS A 193 2.56 33.74 -6.52
CA LYS A 193 3.20 33.55 -5.21
C LYS A 193 2.26 33.98 -4.06
N PHE A 194 1.47 35.02 -4.30
CA PHE A 194 0.50 35.56 -3.36
C PHE A 194 -0.65 34.58 -3.10
N GLU A 195 -1.30 34.06 -4.14
CA GLU A 195 -2.40 33.08 -3.99
C GLU A 195 -1.92 31.82 -3.26
N ARG A 196 -0.74 31.29 -3.63
CA ARG A 196 -0.17 30.11 -2.94
C ARG A 196 0.09 30.41 -1.46
N HIS A 197 0.59 31.60 -1.15
CA HIS A 197 0.81 32.02 0.23
C HIS A 197 -0.51 32.13 1.00
N MET A 198 -1.55 32.70 0.40
CA MET A 198 -2.88 32.81 1.01
C MET A 198 -3.51 31.44 1.29
N VAL A 199 -3.48 30.52 0.32
CA VAL A 199 -3.98 29.14 0.50
C VAL A 199 -3.21 28.43 1.63
N ASN A 200 -1.88 28.55 1.65
CA ASN A 200 -1.07 27.97 2.70
C ASN A 200 -1.35 28.58 4.08
N MET A 201 -1.56 29.90 4.17
CA MET A 201 -1.94 30.58 5.41
C MET A 201 -3.32 30.12 5.90
N ALA A 202 -4.32 30.04 5.01
CA ALA A 202 -5.64 29.54 5.33
C ALA A 202 -5.58 28.10 5.87
N SER A 203 -4.87 27.21 5.18
CA SER A 203 -4.63 25.82 5.60
C SER A 203 -3.84 25.72 6.91
N CYS A 204 -2.90 26.62 7.18
CA CYS A 204 -2.17 26.67 8.46
C CYS A 204 -3.07 27.13 9.62
N ARG A 205 -3.88 28.16 9.38
CA ARG A 205 -4.84 28.69 10.37
C ARG A 205 -5.92 27.64 10.69
N ALA A 206 -6.46 26.97 9.68
CA ALA A 206 -7.42 25.87 9.87
C ALA A 206 -6.82 24.74 10.70
N ARG A 207 -5.62 24.25 10.35
CA ARG A 207 -4.90 23.22 11.13
C ARG A 207 -4.66 23.65 12.58
N THR A 208 -4.25 24.89 12.81
CA THR A 208 -4.03 25.43 14.16
C THR A 208 -5.32 25.46 14.96
N LYS A 209 -6.43 25.92 14.38
CA LYS A 209 -7.75 25.97 15.03
C LYS A 209 -8.24 24.57 15.43
N THR A 210 -8.12 23.58 14.54
CA THR A 210 -8.52 22.20 14.81
C THR A 210 -7.64 21.57 15.89
N ARG A 211 -6.31 21.75 15.81
CA ARG A 211 -5.36 21.16 16.78
C ARG A 211 -5.45 21.80 18.16
N ASN A 212 -5.72 23.10 18.27
CA ASN A 212 -5.84 23.78 19.57
C ASN A 212 -6.95 23.15 20.43
N ARG A 213 -8.07 22.73 19.82
CA ARG A 213 -9.14 22.00 20.53
C ARG A 213 -8.70 20.66 21.13
N LEU A 214 -7.63 20.06 20.61
CA LEU A 214 -7.13 18.75 21.02
C LEU A 214 -5.84 18.83 21.86
N ARG A 215 -5.22 20.02 21.96
CA ARG A 215 -3.93 20.22 22.65
C ARG A 215 -4.07 20.17 24.17
N ASP A 216 -5.20 20.60 24.71
CA ASP A 216 -5.43 20.66 26.16
C ASP A 216 -5.78 19.29 26.76
N LYS A 217 -5.86 18.21 25.94
CA LYS A 217 -6.14 16.84 26.40
C LYS A 217 -5.12 16.27 27.41
N ARG A 218 -3.95 16.89 27.53
CA ARG A 218 -2.88 16.51 28.49
C ARG A 218 -2.41 17.69 29.33
N ALA A 219 -3.19 18.77 29.40
CA ALA A 219 -2.87 19.86 30.31
C ALA A 219 -3.17 19.39 31.74
N ASP A 220 -2.20 19.55 32.64
CA ASP A 220 -2.44 19.37 34.07
C ASP A 220 -3.32 20.52 34.55
N VAL A 221 -4.64 20.34 34.42
CA VAL A 221 -5.62 21.28 34.98
C VAL A 221 -5.63 21.05 36.48
N VAL A 222 -4.88 21.88 37.21
CA VAL A 222 -4.96 21.95 38.67
C VAL A 222 -6.37 22.44 39.00
N ALA A 223 -7.15 21.58 39.66
CA ALA A 223 -8.48 21.89 40.17
C ALA A 223 -8.40 22.78 41.43
#